data_AF-A0A2K9NWG0-F1
#
_entry.id   AF-A0A2K9NWG0-F1
#
_cell.length_a   1.000
_cell.length_b   1.000
_cell.length_c   1.000
_cell.angle_alpha   90.00
_cell.angle_beta   90.00
_cell.angle_gamma   90.00
#
_symmetry.space_group_name_H-M   'P 1'
#
loop_
_entity.id
_entity.type
_entity.pdbx_description
1 polymer ?
#
loop_
_entity_poly.entity_id
_entity_poly.type
_entity_poly.pdbx_seq_one_letter_code
_entity_poly.pdbx_strand_id
1 'polypeptide(L)'
;MKAFIFGILLLANTAMAGETGVWLKSNDEDSVVARLPRLIMATFVDQGFKQKEISPGIFELKVSNVRCDYLSRDAAYPDLPTGGLPSVKCYTDAVLEMNGKGTKIQEGRYLNELFNTIQEKRDLPITDCAMGGKCVSFVSTIQCWVDLNMEEMKDAYSCFLK
;
A
#
# COMPACT_ATOMS: atom_id res chain seq x y z
N MET A 1 16.09 -51.12 0.23
CA MET A 1 16.80 -49.83 0.08
C MET A 1 15.92 -48.74 0.67
N LYS A 2 16.39 -48.11 1.75
CA LYS A 2 15.68 -47.08 2.53
C LYS A 2 16.39 -45.74 2.33
N ALA A 3 15.57 -44.69 2.31
CA ALA A 3 15.84 -43.28 2.57
C ALA A 3 16.72 -42.51 1.58
N PHE A 4 16.14 -41.48 0.98
CA PHE A 4 16.83 -40.21 0.72
C PHE A 4 15.97 -39.07 1.28
N ILE A 5 16.41 -38.57 2.44
CA ILE A 5 16.03 -37.29 3.02
C ILE A 5 16.85 -36.24 2.28
N PHE A 6 16.22 -35.24 1.67
CA PHE A 6 16.87 -33.95 1.47
C PHE A 6 15.88 -32.85 1.86
N GLY A 7 15.91 -32.54 3.15
CA GLY A 7 15.43 -31.27 3.66
C GLY A 7 16.45 -30.18 3.34
N ILE A 8 15.97 -29.06 2.82
CA ILE A 8 16.63 -27.77 2.93
C ILE A 8 15.55 -26.79 3.41
N LEU A 9 15.20 -26.94 4.70
CA LEU A 9 14.69 -25.84 5.52
C LEU A 9 15.91 -25.03 5.95
N LEU A 10 16.31 -24.08 5.11
CA LEU A 10 17.34 -23.09 5.42
C LEU A 10 16.94 -21.77 4.76
N LEU A 11 16.10 -21.01 5.46
CA LEU A 11 16.11 -19.56 5.30
C LEU A 11 16.35 -18.95 6.68
N ALA A 12 17.45 -18.21 6.72
CA ALA A 12 18.15 -17.76 7.89
C ALA A 12 17.28 -16.90 8.81
N ASN A 13 17.37 -17.19 10.10
CA ASN A 13 17.24 -16.18 11.15
C ASN A 13 18.44 -15.22 11.05
N THR A 14 18.41 -14.32 10.07
CA THR A 14 19.14 -13.05 10.22
C THR A 14 18.18 -12.08 10.87
N ALA A 15 18.46 -11.75 12.13
CA ALA A 15 17.82 -10.64 12.82
C ALA A 15 17.93 -9.40 11.94
N MET A 16 16.84 -9.06 11.25
CA MET A 16 16.71 -7.80 10.56
C MET A 16 16.38 -6.75 11.61
N ALA A 17 17.22 -5.72 11.69
CA ALA A 17 16.86 -4.46 12.29
C ALA A 17 15.47 -4.06 11.77
N GLY A 18 14.54 -3.79 12.70
CA GLY A 18 13.11 -3.71 12.42
C GLY A 18 12.76 -2.67 11.36
N GLU A 19 12.51 -3.14 10.14
CA GLU A 19 11.69 -2.42 9.18
C GLU A 19 10.22 -2.73 9.53
N THR A 20 9.59 -1.83 10.28
CA THR A 20 8.14 -1.91 10.54
C THR A 20 7.40 -1.76 9.20
N GLY A 21 6.78 -2.83 8.73
CA GLY A 21 5.93 -2.84 7.55
C GLY A 21 4.86 -3.93 7.67
N VAL A 22 3.84 -3.86 6.82
CA VAL A 22 2.69 -4.77 6.86
C VAL A 22 2.62 -5.61 5.59
N TRP A 23 2.36 -6.91 5.78
CA TRP A 23 1.98 -7.80 4.69
C TRP A 23 0.46 -7.86 4.57
N LEU A 24 -0.02 -7.62 3.36
CA LEU A 24 -1.41 -7.81 2.94
C LEU A 24 -1.41 -8.99 1.96
N LYS A 25 -2.22 -10.01 2.23
CA LYS A 25 -2.29 -11.22 1.39
C LYS A 25 -3.73 -11.46 0.96
N SER A 26 -3.94 -11.96 -0.24
CA SER A 26 -5.30 -12.17 -0.74
C SER A 26 -6.05 -13.36 -0.12
N ASN A 27 -5.35 -14.16 0.68
CA ASN A 27 -5.89 -15.29 1.44
C ASN A 27 -5.99 -15.00 2.95
N ASP A 28 -6.01 -13.72 3.32
CA ASP A 28 -6.22 -13.30 4.70
C ASP A 28 -7.60 -13.73 5.22
N GLU A 29 -7.68 -14.03 6.52
CA GLU A 29 -8.94 -14.40 7.18
C GLU A 29 -9.92 -13.21 7.24
N ASP A 30 -9.40 -11.97 7.35
CA ASP A 30 -10.23 -10.77 7.22
C ASP A 30 -10.52 -10.52 5.74
N SER A 31 -11.77 -10.78 5.34
CA SER A 31 -12.24 -10.60 3.95
C SER A 31 -12.05 -9.19 3.38
N VAL A 32 -11.95 -8.15 4.23
CA VAL A 32 -11.63 -6.79 3.80
C VAL A 32 -10.16 -6.72 3.43
N VAL A 33 -9.28 -7.23 4.29
CA VAL A 33 -7.83 -7.22 4.06
C VAL A 33 -7.43 -8.10 2.88
N ALA A 34 -8.08 -9.25 2.73
CA ALA A 34 -7.90 -10.16 1.59
C ALA A 34 -8.10 -9.48 0.23
N ARG A 35 -8.89 -8.41 0.15
CA ARG A 35 -9.12 -7.70 -1.12
C ARG A 35 -8.08 -6.62 -1.40
N LEU A 36 -7.42 -6.09 -0.38
CA LEU A 36 -6.56 -4.91 -0.49
C LEU A 36 -5.39 -5.09 -1.48
N PRO A 37 -4.65 -6.21 -1.51
CA PRO A 37 -3.53 -6.36 -2.43
C PRO A 37 -3.93 -6.18 -3.90
N ARG A 38 -5.05 -6.80 -4.28
CA ARG A 38 -5.59 -6.72 -5.64
C ARG A 38 -6.03 -5.29 -5.97
N LEU A 39 -6.70 -4.61 -5.05
CA LEU A 39 -7.20 -3.24 -5.25
C LEU A 39 -6.05 -2.22 -5.38
N ILE A 40 -5.02 -2.35 -4.54
CA ILE A 40 -3.81 -1.52 -4.61
C ILE A 40 -3.12 -1.74 -5.97
N MET A 41 -2.90 -2.99 -6.35
CA MET A 41 -2.24 -3.32 -7.61
C MET A 41 -3.03 -2.80 -8.82
N ALA A 42 -4.35 -3.01 -8.87
CA ALA A 42 -5.20 -2.48 -9.92
C ALA A 42 -5.13 -0.95 -10.01
N THR A 43 -5.19 -0.26 -8.88
CA THR A 43 -5.09 1.21 -8.80
C THR A 43 -3.83 1.75 -9.47
N PHE A 44 -2.68 1.11 -9.26
CA PHE A 44 -1.44 1.56 -9.88
C PHE A 44 -1.33 1.14 -11.36
N VAL A 45 -1.77 -0.05 -11.71
CA VAL A 45 -1.72 -0.54 -13.10
C VAL A 45 -2.62 0.30 -14.01
N ASP A 46 -3.83 0.63 -13.57
CA ASP A 46 -4.78 1.47 -14.31
C ASP A 46 -4.24 2.89 -14.55
N GLN A 47 -3.30 3.34 -13.72
CA GLN A 47 -2.62 4.62 -13.85
C GLN A 47 -1.31 4.56 -14.65
N GLY A 48 -0.99 3.39 -15.23
CA GLY A 48 0.16 3.20 -16.12
C GLY A 48 1.46 2.80 -15.43
N PHE A 49 1.43 2.45 -14.14
CA PHE A 49 2.61 1.89 -13.47
C PHE A 49 2.90 0.49 -14.04
N LYS A 50 4.14 0.29 -14.46
CA LYS A 50 4.55 -0.95 -15.12
C LYS A 50 4.82 -2.04 -14.10
N GLN A 51 4.30 -3.23 -14.42
CA GLN A 51 4.70 -4.46 -13.74
C GLN A 51 5.98 -5.01 -14.38
N LYS A 52 6.80 -5.68 -13.58
CA LYS A 52 8.01 -6.38 -14.02
C LYS A 52 7.82 -7.88 -13.76
N GLU A 53 7.96 -8.69 -14.78
CA GLU A 53 8.02 -10.14 -14.60
C GLU A 53 9.36 -10.50 -13.91
N ILE A 54 9.29 -11.11 -12.73
CA ILE A 54 10.46 -11.50 -11.93
C ILE A 54 10.76 -12.99 -12.04
N SER A 55 9.76 -13.77 -12.45
CA SER A 55 9.80 -15.20 -12.73
C SER A 55 8.63 -15.52 -13.67
N PRO A 56 8.66 -16.59 -14.49
CA PRO A 56 7.54 -16.94 -15.36
C PRO A 56 6.19 -16.92 -14.63
N GLY A 57 5.28 -16.05 -15.06
CA GLY A 57 3.95 -15.90 -14.47
C GLY A 57 3.88 -15.13 -13.14
N ILE A 58 5.00 -14.63 -12.62
CA ILE A 58 5.05 -13.81 -11.40
C ILE A 58 5.47 -12.39 -11.75
N PHE A 59 4.58 -11.44 -11.47
CA PHE A 59 4.78 -10.03 -11.78
C PHE A 59 4.86 -9.20 -10.50
N GLU A 60 5.83 -8.30 -10.46
CA GLU A 60 6.07 -7.37 -9.38
C GLU A 60 5.71 -5.94 -9.80
N LEU A 61 5.06 -5.19 -8.93
CA LEU A 61 4.86 -3.75 -9.03
C LEU A 61 5.44 -3.09 -7.79
N LYS A 62 6.36 -2.14 -7.99
CA LYS A 62 6.99 -1.38 -6.91
C LYS A 62 6.79 0.11 -7.10
N VAL A 63 6.25 0.76 -6.08
CA VAL A 63 5.99 2.21 -6.04
C VAL A 63 6.63 2.76 -4.78
N SER A 64 7.37 3.86 -4.92
CA SER A 64 8.08 4.48 -3.81
C SER A 64 7.50 5.86 -3.46
N ASN A 65 7.64 6.22 -2.19
CA ASN A 65 7.30 7.53 -1.63
C ASN A 65 5.88 7.99 -2.01
N VAL A 66 4.89 7.19 -1.63
CA VAL A 66 3.48 7.51 -1.84
C VAL A 66 3.01 8.42 -0.71
N ARG A 67 2.51 9.59 -1.08
CA ARG A 67 1.98 10.59 -0.15
C ARG A 67 0.58 10.98 -0.56
N CYS A 68 -0.35 10.99 0.37
CA CYS A 68 -1.68 11.57 0.21
C CYS A 68 -1.84 12.74 1.19
N ASP A 69 -2.07 13.93 0.67
CA ASP A 69 -2.48 15.08 1.46
C ASP A 69 -4.01 15.14 1.47
N TYR A 70 -4.60 15.06 2.67
CA TYR A 70 -6.04 15.13 2.91
C TYR A 70 -6.35 16.30 3.85
N LEU A 71 -7.34 17.10 3.49
CA LEU A 71 -7.91 18.12 4.36
C LEU A 71 -9.22 17.59 4.96
N SER A 72 -9.14 17.13 6.21
CA SER A 72 -10.27 16.87 7.09
C SER A 72 -10.98 18.17 7.39
N ARG A 73 -12.07 18.41 6.66
CA ARG A 73 -12.98 19.51 6.92
C ARG A 73 -13.98 19.10 7.99
N ASP A 74 -13.45 18.64 9.11
CA ASP A 74 -14.24 18.32 10.28
C ASP A 74 -15.00 19.59 10.71
N ALA A 75 -16.26 19.43 11.13
CA ALA A 75 -17.16 20.55 11.45
C ALA A 75 -16.63 21.46 12.57
N ALA A 76 -15.57 21.02 13.26
CA ALA A 76 -14.82 21.77 14.27
C ALA A 76 -14.03 22.98 13.72
N TYR A 77 -13.83 23.13 12.40
CA TYR A 77 -13.03 24.22 11.81
C TYR A 77 -13.78 25.00 10.70
N PRO A 78 -14.84 25.74 11.05
CA PRO A 78 -15.71 26.45 10.11
C PRO A 78 -15.03 27.65 9.39
N ASP A 79 -13.89 28.12 9.91
CA ASP A 79 -13.23 29.36 9.46
C ASP A 79 -12.29 29.16 8.25
N LEU A 80 -12.20 27.94 7.69
CA LEU A 80 -11.33 27.66 6.55
C LEU A 80 -11.98 28.15 5.23
N PRO A 81 -11.32 29.03 4.45
CA PRO A 81 -11.88 29.73 3.27
C PRO A 81 -12.20 28.84 2.06
N THR A 82 -12.09 27.52 2.20
CA THR A 82 -12.34 26.56 1.13
C THR A 82 -13.58 25.71 1.38
N GLY A 83 -14.59 26.17 2.14
CA GLY A 83 -15.85 25.47 2.40
C GLY A 83 -16.36 24.66 1.20
N GLY A 84 -16.30 23.33 1.29
CA GLY A 84 -16.56 22.40 0.19
C GLY A 84 -16.14 20.97 0.54
N LEU A 85 -16.31 20.03 -0.38
CA LEU A 85 -16.00 18.61 -0.18
C LEU A 85 -14.52 18.35 0.22
N PRO A 86 -14.22 17.30 1.01
CA PRO A 86 -12.85 16.92 1.34
C PRO A 86 -12.02 16.73 0.06
N SER A 87 -10.87 17.39 0.00
CA SER A 87 -9.92 17.27 -1.11
C SER A 87 -8.80 16.33 -0.71
N VAL A 88 -8.61 15.25 -1.48
CA VAL A 88 -7.49 14.33 -1.37
C VAL A 88 -6.61 14.51 -2.60
N LYS A 89 -5.30 14.67 -2.41
CA LYS A 89 -4.31 14.69 -3.48
C LYS A 89 -3.21 13.71 -3.14
N CYS A 90 -2.98 12.73 -4.01
CA CYS A 90 -1.91 11.76 -3.82
C CYS A 90 -0.86 11.85 -4.92
N TYR A 91 0.38 11.53 -4.55
CA TYR A 91 1.56 11.63 -5.38
C TYR A 91 2.49 10.44 -5.10
N THR A 92 3.19 9.95 -6.13
CA THR A 92 4.34 9.04 -5.98
C THR A 92 5.66 9.79 -6.12
N ASP A 93 6.77 9.16 -5.72
CA ASP A 93 8.09 9.79 -5.71
C ASP A 93 8.10 11.11 -4.92
N ALA A 94 7.15 11.25 -4.00
CA ALA A 94 6.94 12.47 -3.25
C ALA A 94 8.07 12.62 -2.23
N VAL A 95 9.02 13.49 -2.53
CA VAL A 95 10.03 13.89 -1.53
C VAL A 95 9.30 14.68 -0.46
N LEU A 96 9.39 14.22 0.80
CA LEU A 96 8.69 14.78 1.97
C LEU A 96 8.84 16.31 2.10
N GLU A 97 9.95 16.85 1.60
CA GLU A 97 10.33 18.28 1.67
C GLU A 97 9.73 19.17 0.58
N MET A 98 9.10 18.62 -0.48
CA MET A 98 8.76 19.39 -1.70
C MET A 98 7.26 19.48 -2.04
N ASN A 99 6.36 19.74 -1.08
CA ASN A 99 4.96 20.18 -1.33
C ASN A 99 4.28 19.57 -2.59
N GLY A 100 4.30 18.23 -2.75
CA GLY A 100 3.61 17.56 -3.86
C GLY A 100 4.32 17.56 -5.21
N LYS A 101 5.65 17.70 -5.28
CA LYS A 101 6.41 17.38 -6.51
C LYS A 101 6.61 15.87 -6.62
N GLY A 102 5.66 15.22 -7.28
CA GLY A 102 5.65 13.80 -7.58
C GLY A 102 4.66 13.49 -8.70
N THR A 103 4.65 12.25 -9.23
CA THR A 103 3.66 11.86 -10.23
C THR A 103 2.29 11.84 -9.55
N LYS A 104 1.36 12.68 -10.03
CA LYS A 104 0.02 12.77 -9.46
C LYS A 104 -0.73 11.46 -9.70
N ILE A 105 -1.31 10.92 -8.64
CA ILE A 105 -2.21 9.78 -8.68
C ILE A 105 -3.61 10.31 -9.00
N GLN A 106 -4.22 9.83 -10.08
CA GLN A 106 -5.54 10.29 -10.55
C GLN A 106 -6.63 9.92 -9.55
N GLU A 107 -6.64 8.67 -9.10
CA GLU A 107 -7.59 8.11 -8.12
C GLU A 107 -7.10 8.27 -6.67
N GLY A 108 -6.58 9.46 -6.33
CA GLY A 108 -6.00 9.71 -5.01
C GLY A 108 -6.97 9.50 -3.85
N ARG A 109 -8.27 9.79 -4.03
CA ARG A 109 -9.30 9.53 -3.00
C ARG A 109 -9.37 8.05 -2.65
N TYR A 110 -9.45 7.20 -3.67
CA TYR A 110 -9.56 5.75 -3.48
C TYR A 110 -8.33 5.18 -2.77
N LEU A 111 -7.14 5.63 -3.17
CA LEU A 111 -5.90 5.20 -2.51
C LEU A 111 -5.85 5.62 -1.03
N ASN A 112 -6.34 6.82 -0.70
CA ASN A 112 -6.42 7.28 0.68
C ASN A 112 -7.41 6.46 1.52
N GLU A 113 -8.54 6.06 0.94
CA GLU A 113 -9.49 5.15 1.59
C GLU A 113 -8.87 3.77 1.86
N LEU A 114 -8.06 3.26 0.92
CA LEU A 114 -7.29 2.03 1.14
C LEU A 114 -6.30 2.18 2.29
N PHE A 115 -5.55 3.29 2.38
CA PHE A 115 -4.62 3.54 3.48
C PHE A 115 -5.31 3.65 4.83
N ASN A 116 -6.45 4.34 4.92
CA ASN A 116 -7.24 4.39 6.14
C ASN A 116 -7.69 2.98 6.56
N THR A 117 -8.16 2.18 5.59
CA THR A 117 -8.56 0.79 5.85
C THR A 117 -7.38 -0.05 6.37
N ILE A 118 -6.19 0.10 5.79
CA ILE A 118 -4.99 -0.61 6.24
C ILE A 118 -4.62 -0.19 7.66
N GLN A 119 -4.60 1.11 7.96
CA GLN A 119 -4.30 1.63 9.29
C GLN A 119 -5.26 1.06 10.35
N GLU A 120 -6.57 1.08 10.08
CA GLU A 120 -7.59 0.55 10.98
C GLU A 120 -7.47 -0.97 11.20
N LYS A 121 -7.10 -1.72 10.16
CA LYS A 121 -7.10 -3.20 10.18
C LYS A 121 -5.77 -3.82 10.56
N ARG A 122 -4.67 -3.08 10.47
CA ARG A 122 -3.30 -3.61 10.64
C ARG A 122 -2.44 -2.80 11.58
N ASP A 123 -3.02 -1.80 12.24
CA ASP A 123 -2.34 -0.96 13.24
C ASP A 123 -1.03 -0.37 12.69
N LEU A 124 -1.06 0.04 11.42
CA LEU A 124 0.05 0.70 10.76
C LEU A 124 -0.21 2.21 10.77
N PRO A 125 0.59 3.04 11.47
CA PRO A 125 0.38 4.48 11.53
C PRO A 125 0.84 5.15 10.23
N ILE A 126 0.04 4.97 9.17
CA ILE A 126 0.30 5.53 7.83
C ILE A 126 -0.12 7.01 7.78
N THR A 127 -1.19 7.37 8.49
CA THR A 127 -1.83 8.68 8.44
C THR A 127 -1.62 9.45 9.73
N ASP A 128 -1.05 10.64 9.61
CA ASP A 128 -0.87 11.60 10.68
C ASP A 128 -1.70 12.87 10.41
N CYS A 129 -2.39 13.37 11.43
CA CYS A 129 -3.27 14.52 11.34
C CYS A 129 -2.83 15.61 12.33
N ALA A 130 -2.53 16.79 11.79
CA ALA A 130 -2.22 17.98 12.58
C ALA A 130 -3.50 18.76 12.95
N MET A 131 -3.39 19.58 14.00
CA MET A 131 -4.44 20.54 14.38
C MET A 131 -4.81 21.44 13.19
N GLY A 132 -6.11 21.67 12.99
CA GLY A 132 -6.64 22.40 11.82
C GLY A 132 -7.02 21.49 10.65
N GLY A 133 -7.13 20.18 10.88
CA GLY A 133 -7.72 19.23 9.93
C GLY A 133 -6.82 18.84 8.76
N LYS A 134 -5.53 19.18 8.79
CA LYS A 134 -4.59 18.76 7.74
C LYS A 134 -4.00 17.40 8.11
N CYS A 135 -4.27 16.40 7.27
CA CYS A 135 -3.74 15.05 7.42
C CYS A 135 -2.83 14.69 6.25
N VAL A 136 -1.85 13.84 6.53
CA VAL A 136 -0.93 13.29 5.55
C VAL A 136 -0.84 11.79 5.77
N SER A 137 -1.16 11.01 4.74
CA SER A 137 -0.83 9.58 4.70
C SER A 137 0.47 9.39 3.93
N PHE A 138 1.41 8.63 4.48
CA PHE A 138 2.71 8.39 3.84
C PHE A 138 3.12 6.92 3.91
N VAL A 139 3.45 6.35 2.75
CA VAL A 139 4.03 5.01 2.61
C VAL A 139 5.31 5.13 1.81
N SER A 140 6.44 4.77 2.42
CA SER A 140 7.76 4.86 1.80
C SER A 140 7.91 3.89 0.62
N THR A 141 7.32 2.71 0.69
CA THR A 141 7.33 1.72 -0.40
C THR A 141 6.08 0.85 -0.35
N ILE A 142 5.45 0.69 -1.52
CA ILE A 142 4.43 -0.31 -1.79
C ILE A 142 5.04 -1.28 -2.81
N GLN A 143 5.15 -2.55 -2.42
CA GLN A 143 5.64 -3.59 -3.30
C GLN A 143 4.58 -4.68 -3.36
N CYS A 144 4.04 -4.92 -4.55
CA CYS A 144 2.99 -5.89 -4.78
C CYS A 144 3.44 -6.97 -5.76
N TRP A 145 2.94 -8.18 -5.57
CA TRP A 145 3.16 -9.31 -6.46
C TRP A 145 1.83 -9.91 -6.87
N VAL A 146 1.76 -10.35 -8.12
CA VAL A 146 0.74 -11.26 -8.62
C VAL A 146 1.39 -12.52 -9.16
N ASP A 147 0.94 -13.68 -8.69
CA ASP A 147 1.32 -15.00 -9.20
C ASP A 147 0.17 -15.60 -10.00
N LEU A 148 0.33 -15.62 -11.33
CA LEU A 148 -0.65 -16.17 -12.27
C LEU A 148 -0.59 -17.69 -12.36
N ASN A 149 0.39 -18.34 -11.73
CA ASN A 149 0.48 -19.80 -11.68
C ASN A 149 -0.41 -20.40 -10.58
N MET A 150 -1.01 -19.57 -9.73
CA MET A 150 -1.93 -20.01 -8.69
C MET A 150 -3.23 -20.54 -9.31
N GLU A 151 -3.64 -21.74 -8.90
CA GLU A 151 -4.91 -22.33 -9.32
C GLU A 151 -6.11 -21.52 -8.80
N GLU A 152 -5.96 -20.91 -7.63
CA GLU A 152 -6.97 -20.07 -7.02
C GLU A 152 -6.56 -18.60 -6.98
N MET A 153 -7.41 -17.73 -7.56
CA MET A 153 -7.18 -16.28 -7.57
C MET A 153 -7.11 -15.64 -6.17
N LYS A 154 -7.60 -16.34 -5.13
CA LYS A 154 -7.51 -15.89 -3.74
C LYS A 154 -6.10 -15.96 -3.18
N ASP A 155 -5.20 -16.74 -3.79
CA ASP A 155 -3.80 -16.86 -3.35
C ASP A 155 -2.84 -16.03 -4.23
N ALA A 156 -3.36 -15.44 -5.30
CA ALA A 156 -2.56 -14.84 -6.35
C ALA A 156 -1.92 -13.49 -5.98
N TYR A 157 -2.45 -12.72 -5.02
CA TYR A 157 -2.01 -11.34 -4.77
C TYR A 157 -1.40 -11.15 -3.38
N SER A 158 -0.30 -10.43 -3.31
CA SER A 158 0.28 -9.97 -2.05
C SER A 158 0.87 -8.57 -2.20
N CYS A 159 0.82 -7.77 -1.14
CA CYS A 159 1.51 -6.49 -1.08
C CYS A 159 2.21 -6.33 0.27
N PHE A 160 3.42 -5.80 0.24
CA PHE A 160 4.16 -5.32 1.40
C PHE A 160 4.19 -3.80 1.37
N LEU A 161 3.79 -3.18 2.49
CA LEU A 161 3.78 -1.73 2.67
C LEU A 161 4.73 -1.37 3.81
N LYS A 162 5.57 -0.36 3.56
CA LYS A 162 6.53 0.18 4.52
C LYS A 162 6.47 1.70 4.53
#